data_AF-A0A7Y6IFL7-F1
#
_entry.id   AF-A0A7Y6IFL7-F1
#
_cell.length_a   1.000
_cell.length_b   1.000
_cell.length_c   1.000
_cell.angle_alpha   90.00
_cell.angle_beta   90.00
_cell.angle_gamma   90.00
#
_symmetry.space_group_name_H-M   'P 1'
#
loop_
_entity.id
_entity.type
_entity.pdbx_description
1 polymer ?
#
loop_
_entity_poly.entity_id
_entity_poly.type
_entity_poly.pdbx_seq_one_letter_code
_entity_poly.pdbx_strand_id
1 'polypeptide(L)'
;MGAMSTAALFTALVDDAGLFPPTSLHMSEALARHRRDQEHGGPVLTHRFLCPADRIDALRREEFTPRRIGLILHTPEPPPFDDLPVDIIEAVLPSDTSVGAFARQLASRVPHGVRLFVEVPPHRVGGDVPEGVGLKVRCGGATAEAFPPVEHLAAFIRSCAEQEIPFKATAGLHHAVRHFDPALGTDRHGFLNLVLAVCEAVERRDPAQVLRTTDATRLVALARTVPPETAKHARELLVSYGSCNTAAPLADLRELGLIPE
;
A
#
# COMPACT_ATOMS: atom_id res chain seq x y z
N MET A 1 18.05 6.44 21.01
CA MET A 1 17.27 5.23 20.67
C MET A 1 15.98 5.52 19.88
N GLY A 2 15.33 6.69 20.01
CA GLY A 2 14.08 6.97 19.28
C GLY A 2 14.17 7.12 17.75
N ALA A 3 15.27 7.67 17.20
CA ALA A 3 15.36 7.95 15.76
C ALA A 3 15.46 6.71 14.85
N MET A 4 16.08 5.62 15.32
CA MET A 4 16.18 4.37 14.56
C MET A 4 14.85 3.60 14.50
N SER A 5 14.01 3.69 15.54
CA SER A 5 12.70 3.01 15.58
C SER A 5 11.73 3.63 14.56
N THR A 6 11.71 4.96 14.49
CA THR A 6 10.81 5.69 13.58
C THR A 6 11.15 5.44 12.10
N ALA A 7 12.43 5.30 11.75
CA ALA A 7 12.83 5.01 10.37
C ALA A 7 12.35 3.64 9.88
N ALA A 8 12.28 2.64 10.76
CA ALA A 8 11.80 1.31 10.42
C ALA A 8 10.33 1.34 9.96
N LEU A 9 9.49 2.20 10.56
CA LEU A 9 8.08 2.35 10.21
C LEU A 9 7.84 2.81 8.76
N PHE A 10 8.79 3.52 8.17
CA PHE A 10 8.59 4.14 6.86
C PHE A 10 9.47 3.54 5.77
N THR A 11 10.47 2.73 6.13
CA THR A 11 11.36 2.11 5.15
C THR A 11 10.58 1.21 4.19
N ALA A 12 10.81 1.39 2.89
CA ALA A 12 10.16 0.68 1.79
C ALA A 12 8.63 0.60 1.97
N LEU A 13 7.98 1.75 2.18
CA LEU A 13 6.54 1.87 2.43
C LEU A 13 5.74 2.24 1.16
N VAL A 14 6.31 3.05 0.27
CA VAL A 14 5.58 3.66 -0.85
C VAL A 14 5.98 3.03 -2.18
N ASP A 15 5.03 2.41 -2.87
CA ASP A 15 5.17 2.01 -4.27
C ASP A 15 4.83 3.18 -5.21
N ASP A 16 5.49 3.22 -6.36
CA ASP A 16 5.24 4.20 -7.42
C ASP A 16 4.00 3.79 -8.23
N ALA A 17 2.89 4.51 -8.00
CA ALA A 17 1.62 4.32 -8.69
C ALA A 17 1.33 5.46 -9.69
N GLY A 18 2.35 6.05 -10.32
CA GLY A 18 2.20 7.22 -11.20
C GLY A 18 1.27 7.05 -12.38
N LEU A 19 1.12 5.82 -12.88
CA LEU A 19 0.22 5.49 -13.99
C LEU A 19 -1.27 5.49 -13.59
N PHE A 20 -1.57 5.58 -12.30
CA PHE A 20 -2.93 5.49 -11.78
C PHE A 20 -3.50 6.89 -11.43
N PRO A 21 -4.83 7.04 -11.47
CA PRO A 21 -5.47 8.27 -11.02
C PRO A 21 -5.12 8.65 -9.57
N PRO A 22 -5.15 9.95 -9.22
CA PRO A 22 -5.52 11.08 -10.09
C PRO A 22 -4.42 11.59 -11.02
N THR A 23 -3.16 11.20 -10.82
CA THR A 23 -2.06 11.73 -11.64
C THR A 23 -2.08 11.18 -13.06
N SER A 24 -2.25 9.85 -13.21
CA SER A 24 -2.39 9.17 -14.51
C SER A 24 -1.31 9.56 -15.54
N LEU A 25 -0.04 9.54 -15.13
CA LEU A 25 1.08 9.90 -16.00
C LEU A 25 1.15 9.04 -17.27
N HIS A 26 1.72 9.61 -18.32
CA HIS A 26 2.17 8.82 -19.47
C HIS A 26 3.28 7.85 -19.05
N MET A 27 3.48 6.74 -19.77
CA MET A 27 4.46 5.71 -19.40
C MET A 27 5.87 6.29 -19.29
N SER A 28 6.32 7.00 -20.32
CA SER A 28 7.62 7.68 -20.34
C SER A 28 7.83 8.68 -19.19
N GLU A 29 6.80 9.45 -18.83
CA GLU A 29 6.87 10.40 -17.70
C GLU A 29 6.96 9.69 -16.35
N ALA A 30 6.17 8.63 -16.17
CA ALA A 30 6.19 7.81 -14.96
C ALA A 30 7.55 7.12 -14.77
N LEU A 31 8.13 6.58 -15.84
CA LEU A 31 9.46 5.97 -15.82
C LEU A 31 10.57 6.99 -15.60
N ALA A 32 10.47 8.19 -16.19
CA ALA A 32 11.42 9.26 -15.94
C ALA A 32 11.42 9.69 -14.47
N ARG A 33 10.24 9.76 -13.83
CA ARG A 33 10.13 9.96 -12.37
C ARG A 33 10.71 8.78 -11.61
N HIS A 34 10.32 7.55 -11.95
CA HIS A 34 10.77 6.34 -11.28
C HIS A 34 12.29 6.21 -11.27
N ARG A 35 12.95 6.52 -12.40
CA ARG A 35 14.41 6.55 -12.51
C ARG A 35 15.03 7.59 -11.58
N ARG A 36 14.49 8.81 -11.55
CA ARG A 36 14.97 9.85 -10.60
C ARG A 36 14.82 9.39 -9.16
N ASP A 37 13.70 8.74 -8.82
CA ASP A 37 13.44 8.21 -7.50
C ASP A 37 14.38 7.05 -7.14
N GLN A 38 14.80 6.21 -8.09
CA GLN A 38 15.82 5.17 -7.84
C GLN A 38 17.21 5.75 -7.55
N GLU A 39 17.53 6.90 -8.14
CA GLU A 39 18.83 7.55 -7.98
C GLU A 39 18.90 8.44 -6.72
N HIS A 40 17.80 9.12 -6.40
CA HIS A 40 17.76 10.20 -5.39
C HIS A 40 16.65 10.06 -4.36
N GLY A 41 15.78 9.06 -4.49
CA GLY A 41 14.66 8.84 -3.58
C GLY A 41 15.12 8.42 -2.19
N GLY A 42 14.36 8.83 -1.17
CA GLY A 42 14.61 8.42 0.21
C GLY A 42 14.26 6.95 0.46
N PRO A 43 14.73 6.36 1.56
CA PRO A 43 14.48 4.95 1.93
C PRO A 43 13.00 4.63 2.17
N VAL A 44 12.13 5.64 2.16
CA VAL A 44 10.68 5.50 2.28
C VAL A 44 10.06 4.83 1.04
N LEU A 45 10.70 4.99 -0.13
CA LEU A 45 10.23 4.40 -1.37
C LEU A 45 10.63 2.92 -1.46
N THR A 46 9.74 2.08 -2.00
CA THR A 46 10.06 0.67 -2.29
C THR A 46 10.89 0.51 -3.55
N HIS A 47 10.90 1.54 -4.39
CA HIS A 47 11.36 1.51 -5.78
C HIS A 47 10.69 0.42 -6.63
N ARG A 48 9.44 0.06 -6.29
CA ARG A 48 8.57 -0.76 -7.13
C ARG A 48 7.70 0.15 -8.00
N PHE A 49 7.72 -0.11 -9.30
CA PHE A 49 6.85 0.54 -10.28
C PHE A 49 5.57 -0.27 -10.47
N LEU A 50 4.42 0.31 -10.17
CA LEU A 50 3.13 -0.34 -10.40
C LEU A 50 2.69 -0.13 -11.84
N CYS A 51 2.48 -1.23 -12.57
CA CYS A 51 2.09 -1.24 -13.97
C CYS A 51 0.74 -1.93 -14.16
N PRO A 52 -0.26 -1.27 -14.78
CA PRO A 52 -1.45 -1.94 -15.28
C PRO A 52 -1.07 -3.03 -16.29
N ALA A 53 -1.69 -4.22 -16.17
CA ALA A 53 -1.36 -5.35 -17.02
C ALA A 53 -1.58 -5.09 -18.52
N ASP A 54 -2.58 -4.28 -18.87
CA ASP A 54 -2.88 -3.85 -20.23
C ASP A 54 -1.87 -2.84 -20.80
N ARG A 55 -0.99 -2.27 -19.95
CA ARG A 55 0.07 -1.33 -20.35
C ARG A 55 1.47 -1.94 -20.33
N ILE A 56 1.60 -3.25 -20.11
CA ILE A 56 2.90 -3.92 -20.02
C ILE A 56 3.70 -3.83 -21.33
N ASP A 57 3.03 -3.87 -22.49
CA ASP A 57 3.70 -3.72 -23.79
C ASP A 57 4.17 -2.28 -24.03
N ALA A 58 3.50 -1.29 -23.44
CA ALA A 58 3.99 0.08 -23.48
C ALA A 58 5.27 0.21 -22.65
N LEU A 59 5.35 -0.46 -21.49
CA LEU A 59 6.56 -0.51 -20.67
C LEU A 59 7.73 -1.16 -21.43
N ARG A 60 7.50 -2.25 -22.17
CA ARG A 60 8.54 -2.93 -22.98
C ARG A 60 9.15 -2.08 -24.09
N ARG A 61 8.41 -1.09 -24.58
CA ARG A 61 8.89 -0.20 -25.67
C ARG A 61 9.82 0.90 -25.16
N GLU A 62 9.90 1.08 -23.85
CA GLU A 62 10.72 2.12 -23.23
C GLU A 62 12.14 1.58 -23.01
N GLU A 63 13.14 2.46 -23.12
CA GLU A 63 14.56 2.07 -22.97
C GLU A 63 14.94 1.68 -21.53
N PHE A 64 14.15 2.14 -20.56
CA PHE A 64 14.40 1.93 -19.13
C PHE A 64 13.40 0.93 -18.54
N THR A 65 13.94 -0.14 -17.95
CA THR A 65 13.15 -1.14 -17.21
C THR A 65 13.34 -0.94 -15.70
N PRO A 66 12.26 -0.71 -14.92
CA PRO A 66 12.32 -0.68 -13.47
C PRO A 66 12.88 -1.99 -12.89
N ARG A 67 13.62 -1.91 -11.77
CA ARG A 67 14.21 -3.10 -11.13
C ARG A 67 13.20 -3.98 -10.41
N ARG A 68 12.03 -3.43 -10.07
CA ARG A 68 10.92 -4.11 -9.39
C ARG A 68 9.61 -3.62 -9.98
N ILE A 69 8.77 -4.56 -10.42
CA ILE A 69 7.47 -4.25 -11.01
C ILE A 69 6.36 -4.93 -10.21
N GLY A 70 5.33 -4.17 -9.87
CA GLY A 70 4.06 -4.70 -9.38
C GLY A 70 3.04 -4.67 -10.51
N LEU A 71 2.55 -5.84 -10.93
CA LEU A 71 1.58 -5.93 -12.01
C LEU A 71 0.15 -5.89 -11.47
N ILE A 72 -0.66 -4.96 -11.96
CA ILE A 72 -2.06 -4.80 -11.54
C ILE A 72 -2.96 -5.45 -12.60
N LEU A 73 -3.63 -6.54 -12.23
CA LEU A 73 -4.51 -7.29 -13.11
C LEU A 73 -5.91 -6.71 -13.15
N HIS A 74 -6.43 -6.50 -14.36
CA HIS A 74 -7.83 -6.20 -14.64
C HIS A 74 -8.64 -7.44 -15.04
N THR A 75 -7.95 -8.53 -15.40
CA THR A 75 -8.54 -9.82 -15.76
C THR A 75 -7.77 -10.94 -15.03
N PRO A 76 -8.36 -12.13 -14.82
CA PRO A 76 -7.67 -13.24 -14.16
C PRO A 76 -6.54 -13.87 -14.99
N GLU A 77 -6.30 -13.39 -16.21
CA GLU A 77 -5.20 -13.84 -17.07
C GLU A 77 -4.07 -12.80 -17.04
N PRO A 78 -2.93 -13.08 -16.39
CA PRO A 78 -1.78 -12.22 -16.51
C PRO A 78 -1.20 -12.29 -17.94
N PRO A 79 -0.77 -11.17 -18.53
CA PRO A 79 0.02 -11.21 -19.77
C PRO A 79 1.37 -11.92 -19.50
N PRO A 80 2.07 -12.41 -20.52
CA PRO A 80 3.45 -12.85 -20.37
C PRO A 80 4.29 -11.73 -19.76
N PHE A 81 5.19 -12.04 -18.83
CA PHE A 81 6.09 -11.05 -18.21
C PHE A 81 7.46 -11.64 -17.81
N ASP A 82 7.85 -12.80 -18.33
CA ASP A 82 9.10 -13.50 -17.96
C ASP A 82 10.37 -12.67 -18.25
N ASP A 83 10.25 -11.68 -19.13
CA ASP A 83 11.29 -10.72 -19.49
C ASP A 83 11.39 -9.52 -18.53
N LEU A 84 10.46 -9.38 -17.58
CA LEU A 84 10.34 -8.24 -16.68
C LEU A 84 10.50 -8.67 -15.21
N PRO A 85 11.15 -7.84 -14.36
CA PRO A 85 11.33 -8.16 -12.94
C PRO A 85 10.06 -7.90 -12.12
N VAL A 86 9.00 -8.65 -12.42
CA VAL A 86 7.73 -8.63 -11.67
C VAL A 86 7.92 -9.41 -10.36
N ASP A 87 7.69 -8.74 -9.23
CA ASP A 87 7.81 -9.36 -7.89
C ASP A 87 6.47 -9.43 -7.13
N ILE A 88 5.47 -8.68 -7.59
CA ILE A 88 4.12 -8.69 -7.05
C ILE A 88 3.09 -8.69 -8.19
N ILE A 89 2.02 -9.44 -7.98
CA ILE A 89 0.76 -9.34 -8.73
C ILE A 89 -0.35 -8.90 -7.79
N GLU A 90 -1.15 -7.92 -8.22
CA GLU A 90 -2.36 -7.49 -7.51
C GLU A 90 -3.59 -7.71 -8.38
N ALA A 91 -4.65 -8.29 -7.83
CA ALA A 91 -5.89 -8.56 -8.57
C ALA A 91 -7.12 -8.24 -7.71
N VAL A 92 -8.18 -7.70 -8.32
CA VAL A 92 -9.43 -7.42 -7.62
C VAL A 92 -10.25 -8.69 -7.44
N LEU A 93 -10.71 -8.96 -6.23
CA LEU A 93 -11.57 -10.11 -5.94
C LEU A 93 -12.92 -9.96 -6.67
N PRO A 94 -13.32 -10.94 -7.49
CA PRO A 94 -14.68 -11.00 -8.03
C PRO A 94 -15.74 -11.13 -6.92
N SER A 95 -16.90 -10.51 -7.09
CA SER A 95 -17.91 -10.41 -6.01
C SER A 95 -18.48 -11.77 -5.55
N ASP A 96 -18.52 -12.74 -6.46
CA ASP A 96 -19.15 -14.06 -6.33
C ASP A 96 -18.19 -15.19 -5.93
N THR A 97 -16.94 -14.87 -5.59
CA THR A 97 -15.93 -15.86 -5.21
C THR A 97 -15.31 -15.60 -3.85
N SER A 98 -14.65 -16.62 -3.29
CA SER A 98 -13.84 -16.49 -2.08
C SER A 98 -12.39 -16.19 -2.44
N VAL A 99 -11.65 -15.56 -1.50
CA VAL A 99 -10.21 -15.28 -1.68
C VAL A 99 -9.44 -16.56 -2.02
N GLY A 100 -9.67 -17.65 -1.30
CA GLY A 100 -8.97 -18.92 -1.54
C GLY A 100 -9.28 -19.55 -2.88
N ALA A 101 -10.54 -19.53 -3.33
CA ALA A 101 -10.89 -20.04 -4.65
C ALA A 101 -10.22 -19.22 -5.77
N PHE A 102 -10.27 -17.89 -5.65
CA PHE A 102 -9.66 -16.99 -6.63
C PHE A 102 -8.12 -17.07 -6.64
N ALA A 103 -7.51 -17.12 -5.45
CA ALA A 103 -6.07 -17.25 -5.32
C ALA A 103 -5.56 -18.58 -5.87
N ARG A 104 -6.26 -19.71 -5.64
CA ARG A 104 -5.91 -21.00 -6.25
C ARG A 104 -6.02 -20.98 -7.77
N GLN A 105 -7.02 -20.30 -8.31
CA GLN A 105 -7.15 -20.10 -9.75
C GLN A 105 -5.94 -19.34 -10.31
N LEU A 106 -5.54 -18.24 -9.67
CA LEU A 106 -4.40 -17.43 -10.09
C LEU A 106 -3.05 -18.12 -9.85
N ALA A 107 -2.90 -18.91 -8.79
CA ALA A 107 -1.63 -19.56 -8.44
C ALA A 107 -1.09 -20.46 -9.55
N SER A 108 -1.98 -21.06 -10.37
CA SER A 108 -1.58 -21.83 -11.56
C SER A 108 -0.90 -21.00 -12.67
N ARG A 109 -1.00 -19.67 -12.59
CA ARG A 109 -0.56 -18.69 -13.61
C ARG A 109 0.47 -17.70 -13.06
N VAL A 110 0.75 -17.74 -11.76
CA VAL A 110 1.72 -16.87 -11.10
C VAL A 110 3.03 -17.66 -10.92
N PRO A 111 4.15 -17.22 -11.53
CA PRO A 111 5.43 -17.89 -11.38
C PRO A 111 5.90 -17.96 -9.92
N HIS A 112 6.70 -18.97 -9.61
CA HIS A 112 7.33 -19.09 -8.30
C HIS A 112 8.16 -17.85 -7.97
N GLY A 113 8.01 -17.33 -6.74
CA GLY A 113 8.71 -16.13 -6.27
C GLY A 113 7.95 -14.81 -6.46
N VAL A 114 6.84 -14.80 -7.22
CA VAL A 114 5.96 -13.63 -7.33
C VAL A 114 4.89 -13.70 -6.25
N ARG A 115 4.74 -12.63 -5.46
CA ARG A 115 3.73 -12.58 -4.39
C ARG A 115 2.38 -12.11 -4.95
N LEU A 116 1.31 -12.82 -4.61
CA LEU A 116 -0.06 -12.46 -4.99
C LEU A 116 -0.75 -11.66 -3.88
N PHE A 117 -1.35 -10.53 -4.23
CA PHE A 117 -2.22 -9.75 -3.36
C PHE A 117 -3.61 -9.60 -3.95
N VAL A 118 -4.62 -9.98 -3.18
CA VAL A 118 -6.03 -9.92 -3.62
C VAL A 118 -6.70 -8.70 -3.00
N GLU A 119 -7.18 -7.77 -3.83
CA GLU A 119 -7.94 -6.60 -3.38
C GLU A 119 -9.33 -7.02 -2.92
N VAL A 120 -9.63 -6.77 -1.65
CA VAL A 120 -10.89 -7.13 -1.00
C VAL A 120 -11.55 -5.89 -0.40
N PRO A 121 -12.89 -5.85 -0.33
CA PRO A 121 -13.58 -4.85 0.46
C PRO A 121 -13.18 -4.97 1.95
N PRO A 122 -12.97 -3.86 2.68
CA PRO A 122 -12.51 -3.92 4.07
C PRO A 122 -13.53 -4.51 5.06
N HIS A 123 -14.77 -4.75 4.64
CA HIS A 123 -15.77 -5.48 5.43
C HIS A 123 -15.79 -6.99 5.13
N ARG A 124 -15.10 -7.45 4.07
CA ARG A 124 -14.95 -8.87 3.72
C ARG A 124 -13.58 -9.37 4.17
N VAL A 125 -13.40 -9.44 5.49
CA VAL A 125 -12.13 -9.85 6.12
C VAL A 125 -12.39 -11.08 6.95
N GLY A 126 -11.47 -12.04 6.87
CA GLY A 126 -11.69 -13.40 7.36
C GLY A 126 -12.17 -14.33 6.24
N GLY A 127 -11.70 -15.58 6.31
CA GLY A 127 -11.98 -16.63 5.32
C GLY A 127 -10.73 -17.46 5.00
N ASP A 128 -10.85 -18.32 4.00
CA ASP A 128 -9.77 -19.15 3.43
C ASP A 128 -8.80 -18.26 2.63
N VAL A 129 -7.83 -17.61 3.28
CA VAL A 129 -6.70 -16.95 2.61
C VAL A 129 -5.54 -17.97 2.58
N PRO A 130 -5.15 -18.48 1.40
CA PRO A 130 -4.09 -19.48 1.32
C PRO A 130 -2.75 -18.94 1.78
N GLU A 131 -1.90 -19.83 2.29
CA GLU A 131 -0.52 -19.48 2.67
C GLU A 131 0.22 -18.82 1.50
N GLY A 132 0.96 -17.74 1.79
CA GLY A 132 1.70 -16.97 0.80
C GLY A 132 0.88 -15.93 0.02
N VAL A 133 -0.44 -15.88 0.19
CA VAL A 133 -1.32 -14.87 -0.43
C VAL A 133 -1.50 -13.70 0.53
N GLY A 134 -1.29 -12.48 0.03
CA GLY A 134 -1.59 -11.25 0.75
C GLY A 134 -2.94 -10.65 0.38
N LEU A 135 -3.40 -9.69 1.19
CA LEU A 135 -4.61 -8.92 0.91
C LEU A 135 -4.28 -7.51 0.46
N LYS A 136 -5.18 -6.88 -0.27
CA LYS A 136 -5.09 -5.46 -0.59
C LYS A 136 -6.38 -4.76 -0.21
N VAL A 137 -6.26 -3.59 0.40
CA VAL A 137 -7.40 -2.77 0.80
C VAL A 137 -7.35 -1.43 0.11
N ARG A 138 -8.50 -0.99 -0.38
CA ARG A 138 -8.69 0.36 -0.92
C ARG A 138 -9.09 1.30 0.21
N CYS A 139 -8.39 2.42 0.33
CA CYS A 139 -8.59 3.44 1.37
C CYS A 139 -9.21 4.74 0.84
N GLY A 140 -9.59 4.80 -0.44
CA GLY A 140 -10.24 5.96 -1.04
C GLY A 140 -10.48 5.83 -2.53
N GLY A 141 -11.02 6.90 -3.12
CA GLY A 141 -11.30 6.99 -4.55
C GLY A 141 -11.87 8.36 -4.93
N ALA A 142 -12.60 8.41 -6.05
CA ALA A 142 -13.18 9.65 -6.57
C ALA A 142 -14.53 10.04 -5.95
N THR A 143 -15.13 9.17 -5.13
CA THR A 143 -16.41 9.42 -4.47
C THR A 143 -16.30 9.16 -2.97
N ALA A 144 -17.24 9.68 -2.18
CA ALA A 144 -17.25 9.53 -0.72
C ALA A 144 -17.31 8.05 -0.29
N GLU A 145 -18.07 7.22 -1.01
CA GLU A 145 -18.29 5.81 -0.73
C GLU A 145 -17.04 4.95 -0.96
N ALA A 146 -16.08 5.46 -1.74
CA ALA A 146 -14.80 4.80 -1.96
C ALA A 146 -13.87 4.89 -0.74
N PHE A 147 -14.17 5.76 0.24
CA PHE A 147 -13.45 5.85 1.51
C PHE A 147 -14.12 4.95 2.55
N PRO A 148 -13.47 3.85 2.96
CA PRO A 148 -14.09 2.94 3.91
C PRO A 148 -14.24 3.62 5.29
N PRO A 149 -15.34 3.35 6.02
CA PRO A 149 -15.45 3.73 7.42
C PRO A 149 -14.27 3.23 8.24
N VAL A 150 -13.92 3.97 9.30
CA VAL A 150 -12.79 3.62 10.18
C VAL A 150 -12.99 2.25 10.81
N GLU A 151 -14.23 1.89 11.12
CA GLU A 151 -14.61 0.63 11.75
C GLU A 151 -14.29 -0.55 10.83
N HIS A 152 -14.58 -0.42 9.52
CA HIS A 152 -14.27 -1.45 8.53
C HIS A 152 -12.76 -1.56 8.31
N LEU A 153 -12.05 -0.44 8.18
CA LEU A 153 -10.59 -0.47 8.02
C LEU A 153 -9.89 -1.02 9.28
N ALA A 154 -10.36 -0.68 10.47
CA ALA A 154 -9.84 -1.22 11.73
C ALA A 154 -10.08 -2.72 11.85
N ALA A 155 -11.28 -3.20 11.48
CA ALA A 155 -11.59 -4.62 11.44
C ALA A 155 -10.69 -5.37 10.46
N PHE A 156 -10.42 -4.78 9.29
CA PHE A 156 -9.48 -5.31 8.31
C PHE A 156 -8.07 -5.46 8.88
N ILE A 157 -7.53 -4.41 9.49
CA ILE A 157 -6.18 -4.41 10.05
C ILE A 157 -6.07 -5.44 11.18
N ARG A 158 -7.05 -5.49 12.11
CA ARG A 158 -7.07 -6.49 13.19
C ARG A 158 -7.08 -7.91 12.64
N SER A 159 -7.95 -8.20 11.68
CA SER A 159 -8.06 -9.53 11.08
C SER A 159 -6.78 -9.96 10.36
N CYS A 160 -6.07 -9.03 9.70
CA CYS A 160 -4.76 -9.32 9.11
C CYS A 160 -3.69 -9.59 10.17
N ALA A 161 -3.65 -8.80 11.25
CA ALA A 161 -2.71 -9.00 12.35
C ALA A 161 -2.95 -10.32 13.11
N GLU A 162 -4.21 -10.66 13.38
CA GLU A 162 -4.58 -11.90 14.09
C GLU A 162 -4.24 -13.17 13.30
N GLN A 163 -4.29 -13.10 11.97
CA GLN A 163 -4.03 -14.24 11.08
C GLN A 163 -2.65 -14.20 10.41
N GLU A 164 -1.81 -13.23 10.76
CA GLU A 164 -0.49 -13.01 10.15
C GLU A 164 -0.54 -12.89 8.61
N ILE A 165 -1.58 -12.23 8.10
CA ILE A 165 -1.79 -12.04 6.66
C ILE A 165 -1.13 -10.72 6.22
N PRO A 166 -0.09 -10.74 5.37
CA PRO A 166 0.50 -9.53 4.85
C PRO A 166 -0.50 -8.83 3.93
N PHE A 167 -0.53 -7.50 3.97
CA PHE A 167 -1.42 -6.71 3.15
C PHE A 167 -0.79 -5.45 2.58
N LYS A 168 -1.43 -4.92 1.54
CA LYS A 168 -1.10 -3.64 0.91
C LYS A 168 -2.31 -2.71 0.99
N ALA A 169 -2.06 -1.42 0.92
CA ALA A 169 -3.12 -0.42 0.79
C ALA A 169 -3.03 0.33 -0.55
N THR A 170 -4.13 0.89 -1.00
CA THR A 170 -4.16 1.71 -2.22
C THR A 170 -5.20 2.81 -2.14
N ALA A 171 -4.98 3.86 -2.93
CA ALA A 171 -5.86 5.01 -3.10
C ALA A 171 -6.18 5.81 -1.81
N GLY A 172 -6.40 7.11 -1.96
CA GLY A 172 -6.84 7.97 -0.86
C GLY A 172 -5.77 8.43 0.13
N LEU A 173 -4.64 7.71 0.25
CA LEU A 173 -3.56 7.94 1.23
C LEU A 173 -2.54 9.02 0.79
N HIS A 174 -3.01 10.20 0.39
CA HIS A 174 -2.12 11.24 -0.16
C HIS A 174 -1.44 12.11 0.92
N HIS A 175 -1.99 12.12 2.14
CA HIS A 175 -1.49 12.89 3.26
C HIS A 175 -1.14 11.98 4.43
N ALA A 176 -0.19 12.40 5.26
CA ALA A 176 0.22 11.65 6.45
C ALA A 176 -0.94 11.51 7.44
N VAL A 177 -1.67 12.60 7.68
CA VAL A 177 -2.69 12.69 8.72
C VAL A 177 -4.10 12.71 8.13
N ARG A 178 -5.03 12.02 8.79
CA ARG A 178 -6.46 12.07 8.48
C ARG A 178 -6.96 13.51 8.48
N HIS A 179 -7.77 13.86 7.50
CA HIS A 179 -8.38 15.17 7.37
C HIS A 179 -9.72 15.06 6.66
N PHE A 180 -10.61 16.02 6.91
CA PHE A 180 -11.86 16.15 6.18
C PHE A 180 -11.60 16.76 4.79
N ASP A 181 -12.19 16.19 3.75
CA ASP A 181 -12.18 16.73 2.39
C ASP A 181 -13.54 17.38 2.07
N PRO A 182 -13.63 18.72 2.03
CA PRO A 182 -14.89 19.42 1.74
C PRO A 182 -15.43 19.16 0.34
N ALA A 183 -14.59 18.83 -0.64
CA ALA A 183 -15.02 18.59 -2.01
C ALA A 183 -15.70 17.22 -2.15
N LEU A 184 -15.24 16.22 -1.40
CA LEU A 184 -15.84 14.89 -1.36
C LEU A 184 -16.91 14.75 -0.27
N GLY A 185 -16.94 15.66 0.71
CA GLY A 185 -17.85 15.58 1.85
C GLY A 185 -17.56 14.40 2.79
N THR A 186 -16.33 13.91 2.81
CA THR A 186 -15.91 12.76 3.64
C THR A 186 -14.52 12.95 4.21
N ASP A 187 -14.20 12.20 5.25
CA ASP A 187 -12.85 12.14 5.78
C ASP A 187 -11.95 11.25 4.91
N ARG A 188 -10.73 11.73 4.65
CA ARG A 188 -9.67 10.98 4.00
C ARG A 188 -8.73 10.37 5.03
N HIS A 189 -8.37 9.10 4.86
CA HIS A 189 -7.40 8.43 5.72
C HIS A 189 -5.98 8.96 5.49
N GLY A 190 -5.19 9.02 6.57
CA GLY A 190 -3.77 9.35 6.51
C GLY A 190 -2.89 8.10 6.48
N PHE A 191 -1.78 8.12 5.74
CA PHE A 191 -0.86 6.97 5.71
C PHE A 191 -0.12 6.78 7.05
N LEU A 192 0.14 7.85 7.81
CA LEU A 192 0.70 7.74 9.16
C LEU A 192 -0.32 7.11 10.11
N ASN A 193 -1.59 7.49 10.01
CA ASN A 193 -2.67 6.83 10.74
C ASN A 193 -2.71 5.34 10.44
N LEU A 194 -2.61 4.95 9.15
CA LEU A 194 -2.61 3.56 8.74
C LEU A 194 -1.44 2.77 9.35
N VAL A 195 -0.20 3.26 9.21
CA VAL A 195 1.00 2.57 9.74
C VAL A 195 0.89 2.38 11.26
N LEU A 196 0.48 3.42 11.99
CA LEU A 196 0.34 3.35 13.45
C LEU A 196 -0.86 2.48 13.88
N ALA A 197 -1.92 2.43 13.08
CA ALA A 197 -3.04 1.53 13.31
C ALA A 197 -2.62 0.06 13.22
N VAL A 198 -1.69 -0.30 12.31
CA VAL A 198 -1.10 -1.65 12.28
C VAL A 198 -0.27 -1.91 13.52
N CYS A 199 0.49 -0.93 14.00
CA CYS A 199 1.25 -1.06 15.25
C CYS A 199 0.33 -1.31 16.46
N GLU A 200 -0.81 -0.61 16.54
CA GLU A 200 -1.82 -0.87 17.58
C GLU A 200 -2.37 -2.30 17.47
N ALA A 201 -2.68 -2.79 16.26
CA ALA A 201 -3.19 -4.14 16.06
C ALA A 201 -2.18 -5.23 16.46
N VAL A 202 -0.89 -5.06 16.12
CA VAL A 202 0.20 -5.95 16.54
C VAL A 202 0.28 -6.04 18.07
N GLU A 203 0.11 -4.90 18.75
CA GLU A 203 0.06 -4.82 20.21
C GLU A 203 -1.29 -5.27 20.81
N ARG A 204 -2.18 -5.85 20.00
CA ARG A 204 -3.54 -6.30 20.38
C ARG A 204 -4.41 -5.19 20.95
N ARG A 205 -4.21 -3.96 20.49
CA ARG A 205 -5.00 -2.76 20.80
C ARG A 205 -5.91 -2.40 19.64
N ASP A 206 -6.91 -1.54 19.88
CA ASP A 206 -7.89 -1.16 18.86
C ASP A 206 -7.30 -0.14 17.86
N PRO A 207 -7.17 -0.49 16.56
CA PRO A 207 -6.64 0.43 15.55
C PRO A 207 -7.54 1.64 15.28
N ALA A 208 -8.83 1.54 15.59
CA ALA A 208 -9.82 2.55 15.22
C ALA A 208 -9.56 3.91 15.87
N GLN A 209 -8.97 3.95 17.07
CA GLN A 209 -8.65 5.21 17.75
C GLN A 209 -7.59 6.02 16.98
N VAL A 210 -6.50 5.35 16.57
CA VAL A 210 -5.44 5.97 15.80
C VAL A 210 -5.93 6.35 14.40
N LEU A 211 -6.75 5.50 13.78
CA LEU A 211 -7.35 5.81 12.48
C LEU A 211 -8.25 7.06 12.50
N ARG A 212 -8.93 7.38 13.60
CA ARG A 212 -9.76 8.60 13.73
C ARG A 212 -8.96 9.87 14.05
N THR A 213 -7.70 9.74 14.46
CA THR A 213 -6.92 10.87 14.97
C THR A 213 -6.56 11.85 13.86
N THR A 214 -6.95 13.12 14.02
CA THR A 214 -6.58 14.24 13.13
C THR A 214 -5.46 15.12 13.72
N ASP A 215 -5.06 14.86 14.98
CA ASP A 215 -3.98 15.56 15.66
C ASP A 215 -2.61 15.00 15.25
N ALA A 216 -1.90 15.76 14.40
CA ALA A 216 -0.56 15.43 13.93
C ALA A 216 0.45 15.30 15.08
N THR A 217 0.37 16.15 16.11
CA THR A 217 1.31 16.13 17.25
C THR A 217 1.17 14.81 18.02
N ARG A 218 -0.07 14.37 18.25
CA ARG A 218 -0.35 13.08 18.88
C ARG A 218 0.20 11.90 18.06
N LEU A 219 0.03 11.93 16.74
CA LEU A 219 0.54 10.85 15.85
C LEU A 219 2.06 10.82 15.81
N VAL A 220 2.73 11.98 15.75
CA VAL A 220 4.20 12.07 15.81
C VAL A 220 4.74 11.55 17.14
N ALA A 221 4.10 11.91 18.25
CA ALA A 221 4.46 11.39 19.57
C ALA A 221 4.32 9.87 19.63
N LEU A 222 3.23 9.31 19.09
CA LEU A 222 3.02 7.86 19.01
C LEU A 222 4.08 7.18 18.13
N ALA A 223 4.36 7.72 16.95
CA ALA A 223 5.36 7.15 16.03
C ALA A 223 6.75 7.06 16.66
N ARG A 224 7.14 8.03 17.48
CA ARG A 224 8.44 8.07 18.16
C ARG A 224 8.55 7.11 19.34
N THR A 225 7.43 6.59 19.84
CA THR A 225 7.38 5.67 20.99
C THR A 225 7.06 4.23 20.60
N VAL A 226 6.81 3.95 19.31
CA VAL A 226 6.63 2.57 18.84
C VAL A 226 7.88 1.74 19.15
N PRO A 227 7.74 0.57 19.82
CA PRO A 227 8.87 -0.32 20.06
C PRO A 227 9.43 -0.88 18.73
N PRO A 228 10.75 -1.10 18.62
CA PRO A 228 11.36 -1.59 17.38
C PRO A 228 10.79 -2.91 16.87
N GLU A 229 10.48 -3.86 17.76
CA GLU A 229 9.88 -5.15 17.38
C GLU A 229 8.46 -4.98 16.84
N THR A 230 7.66 -4.11 17.46
CA THR A 230 6.32 -3.75 16.97
C THR A 230 6.40 -3.11 15.59
N ALA A 231 7.35 -2.17 15.40
CA ALA A 231 7.56 -1.52 14.10
C ALA A 231 7.93 -2.54 13.03
N LYS A 232 8.86 -3.46 13.35
CA LYS A 232 9.26 -4.54 12.43
C LYS A 232 8.07 -5.44 12.05
N HIS A 233 7.34 -5.96 13.04
CA HIS A 233 6.19 -6.85 12.79
C HIS A 233 5.07 -6.12 12.03
N ALA A 234 4.78 -4.87 12.37
CA ALA A 234 3.81 -4.06 11.63
C ALA A 234 4.22 -3.86 10.16
N ARG A 235 5.52 -3.80 9.84
CA ARG A 235 6.04 -3.70 8.47
C ARG A 235 6.14 -5.04 7.75
N GLU A 236 6.19 -6.16 8.46
CA GLU A 236 6.02 -7.50 7.88
C GLU A 236 4.56 -7.69 7.41
N LEU A 237 3.60 -7.17 8.18
CA LEU A 237 2.17 -7.17 7.83
C LEU A 237 1.83 -6.14 6.75
N LEU A 238 2.00 -4.83 7.01
CA LEU A 238 1.78 -3.81 5.99
C LEU A 238 2.96 -3.81 5.04
N VAL A 239 2.82 -4.36 3.86
CA VAL A 239 3.94 -4.48 2.91
C VAL A 239 4.27 -3.13 2.29
N SER A 240 3.27 -2.45 1.74
CA SER A 240 3.40 -1.09 1.18
C SER A 240 2.04 -0.52 0.81
N TYR A 241 2.01 0.73 0.37
CA TYR A 241 0.87 1.30 -0.33
C TYR A 241 1.29 2.02 -1.61
N GLY A 242 0.39 2.10 -2.59
CA GLY A 242 0.63 2.81 -3.85
C GLY A 242 0.34 4.31 -3.72
N SER A 243 1.27 5.15 -4.19
CA SER A 243 1.06 6.60 -4.32
C SER A 243 1.22 7.07 -5.75
N CYS A 244 0.27 7.87 -6.24
CA CYS A 244 0.37 8.48 -7.58
C CYS A 244 1.43 9.61 -7.63
N ASN A 245 1.84 10.11 -6.46
CA ASN A 245 2.92 11.08 -6.28
C ASN A 245 3.89 10.57 -5.20
N THR A 246 5.08 10.16 -5.60
CA THR A 246 6.10 9.63 -4.69
C THR A 246 6.73 10.69 -3.80
N ALA A 247 6.74 11.97 -4.19
CA ALA A 247 7.35 13.04 -3.39
C ALA A 247 6.47 13.49 -2.22
N ALA A 248 5.14 13.41 -2.36
CA ALA A 248 4.20 13.92 -1.35
C ALA A 248 4.34 13.21 0.03
N PRO A 249 4.38 11.86 0.11
CA PRO A 249 4.61 11.20 1.40
C PRO A 249 5.93 11.56 2.08
N LEU A 250 6.99 11.77 1.29
CA LEU A 250 8.29 12.19 1.83
C LEU A 250 8.24 13.63 2.35
N ALA A 251 7.54 14.53 1.65
CA ALA A 251 7.35 15.91 2.10
C ALA A 251 6.60 15.96 3.43
N ASP A 252 5.46 15.25 3.54
CA ASP A 252 4.68 15.19 4.77
C ASP A 252 5.51 14.61 5.95
N LEU A 253 6.28 13.54 5.71
CA LEU A 253 7.12 12.95 6.77
C LEU A 253 8.25 13.88 7.23
N ARG A 254 8.82 14.69 6.32
CA ARG A 254 9.82 15.71 6.65
C ARG A 254 9.21 16.85 7.45
N GLU A 255 8.06 17.35 7.02
CA GLU A 255 7.32 18.41 7.72
C GLU A 255 6.97 17.99 9.15
N LEU A 256 6.61 16.72 9.34
CA LEU A 256 6.34 16.14 10.66
C LEU A 256 7.61 15.80 11.47
N GLY A 257 8.81 15.97 10.90
CA GLY A 257 10.08 15.64 11.55
C GLY A 257 10.19 14.16 11.92
N LEU A 258 9.63 13.28 11.08
CA LEU A 258 9.67 11.82 11.23
C LEU A 258 10.79 11.17 10.42
N ILE A 259 11.29 11.87 9.39
CA ILE A 259 12.48 11.51 8.63
C ILE A 259 13.41 12.75 8.49
N PRO A 260 14.71 12.55 8.20
CA PRO A 260 15.61 13.66 7.88
C PRO A 260 15.17 14.45 6.64
N GLU A 261 15.63 15.70 6.55
CA GLU A 261 15.44 16.56 5.38
C GLU A 261 16.17 16.01 4.14
#